data_AF-W8S848-F1
#
_entry.id   AF-W8S848-F1
#
_cell.length_a   1.000
_cell.length_b   1.000
_cell.length_c   1.000
_cell.angle_alpha   90.00
_cell.angle_beta   90.00
_cell.angle_gamma   90.00
#
_symmetry.space_group_name_H-M   'P 1'
#
loop_
_entity.id
_entity.type
_entity.pdbx_description
1 polymer ?
#
loop_
_entity_poly.entity_id
_entity_poly.type
_entity_poly.pdbx_seq_one_letter_code
_entity_poly.pdbx_strand_id
1 'polypeptide(L)' 'MDIPFLIPSLLSLGTIGAVIVFAIWSRRRTIERMEDDNAPKSSLAKDGPSHRRAD' A
#
# COMPACT_ATOMS: atom_id res chain seq x y z
N MET A 1 -28.64 -24.05 2.94
CA MET A 1 -27.44 -23.32 3.40
C MET A 1 -27.72 -22.91 4.83
N ASP A 2 -26.98 -23.45 5.80
CA ASP A 2 -27.27 -23.25 7.22
C ASP A 2 -26.69 -21.92 7.71
N ILE A 3 -27.34 -21.29 8.70
CA ILE A 3 -26.90 -20.03 9.33
C ILE A 3 -25.42 -20.04 9.77
N PRO A 4 -24.89 -21.09 10.43
CA PRO A 4 -23.48 -21.11 10.82
C PRO A 4 -22.51 -21.17 9.64
N PHE A 5 -22.95 -21.54 8.44
CA PHE A 5 -22.15 -21.50 7.22
C PHE A 5 -22.29 -20.16 6.49
N LEU A 6 -23.50 -19.57 6.48
CA LEU A 6 -23.78 -18.32 5.78
C LEU A 6 -23.00 -17.11 6.36
N ILE A 7 -22.93 -17.02 7.70
CA ILE A 7 -22.31 -15.89 8.38
C ILE A 7 -20.80 -15.79 8.07
N PRO A 8 -20.00 -16.87 8.23
CA PRO A 8 -18.58 -16.82 7.88
C PRO A 8 -18.34 -16.58 6.40
N SER A 9 -19.16 -17.13 5.50
CA SER A 9 -19.00 -16.92 4.05
C SER A 9 -19.23 -15.47 3.63
N LEU A 10 -20.24 -14.80 4.20
CA LEU A 10 -20.49 -13.39 3.91
C LEU A 10 -19.37 -12.51 4.47
N LEU A 11 -18.91 -12.82 5.69
CA LEU A 11 -17.83 -12.07 6.34
C LEU A 11 -16.51 -12.22 5.58
N SER A 12 -16.19 -13.43 5.08
CA SER A 12 -14.95 -13.66 4.32
C SER A 12 -14.97 -12.91 2.98
N LEU A 13 -16.08 -12.96 2.25
CA LEU A 13 -16.25 -12.20 1.00
C LEU A 13 -16.16 -10.69 1.25
N GLY A 14 -16.82 -10.19 2.30
CA GLY A 14 -16.74 -8.77 2.69
C GLY A 14 -15.31 -8.36 3.07
N THR A 15 -14.59 -9.20 3.81
CA THR A 15 -13.20 -8.94 4.22
C THR A 15 -12.27 -8.89 3.01
N ILE A 16 -12.39 -9.86 2.09
CA ILE A 16 -11.60 -9.88 0.86
C ILE A 16 -11.89 -8.63 0.03
N GLY A 17 -13.17 -8.28 -0.15
CA GLY A 17 -13.57 -7.06 -0.85
C GLY A 17 -12.98 -5.80 -0.22
N ALA A 18 -13.06 -5.67 1.11
CA ALA A 18 -12.49 -4.53 1.84
C ALA A 18 -10.98 -4.41 1.64
N VAL A 19 -10.24 -5.53 1.67
CA VAL A 19 -8.79 -5.55 1.43
C VAL A 19 -8.46 -5.13 0.00
N ILE A 20 -9.22 -5.57 -0.99
CA ILE A 20 -9.03 -5.17 -2.40
C ILE A 20 -9.21 -3.66 -2.56
N VAL A 21 -10.29 -3.10 -2.01
CA VAL A 21 -10.55 -1.65 -2.06
C VAL A 21 -9.44 -0.87 -1.37
N PHE A 22 -9.00 -1.34 -0.19
CA PHE A 22 -7.90 -0.74 0.55
C PHE A 22 -6.57 -0.78 -0.25
N ALA A 23 -6.28 -1.89 -0.93
CA ALA A 23 -5.09 -2.03 -1.76
C ALA A 23 -5.11 -1.08 -2.96
N ILE A 24 -6.27 -0.90 -3.61
CA ILE A 24 -6.41 0.04 -4.73
C ILE A 24 -6.22 1.48 -4.24
N TRP A 25 -6.83 1.84 -3.10
CA TRP A 25 -6.71 3.17 -2.53
C TRP A 25 -5.27 3.49 -2.08
N SER A 26 -4.60 2.56 -1.40
CA SER A 26 -3.21 2.74 -0.98
C SER A 26 -2.25 2.86 -2.17
N ARG A 27 -2.52 2.10 -3.25
CA ARG A 27 -1.78 2.21 -4.51
C ARG A 27 -1.97 3.57 -5.16
N ARG A 28 -3.21 4.07 -5.29
CA ARG A 28 -3.48 5.41 -5.84
C ARG A 28 -2.74 6.50 -5.09
N ARG A 29 -2.80 6.47 -3.75
CA ARG A 29 -2.08 7.42 -2.90
C ARG A 29 -0.56 7.35 -3.07
N THR A 30 -0.03 6.16 -3.36
CA THR A 30 1.41 5.98 -3.64
C THR A 30 1.78 6.58 -4.99
N ILE A 31 0.97 6.38 -6.02
CA ILE A 31 1.20 6.95 -7.36
C ILE A 31 1.09 8.48 -7.31
N GLU A 32 0.06 9.03 -6.66
CA GLU A 32 -0.09 10.47 -6.48
C GLU A 32 1.13 11.10 -5.80
N ARG A 33 1.75 10.39 -4.84
CA ARG A 33 3.01 10.82 -4.20
C ARG A 33 4.24 10.68 -5.09
N MET A 34 4.24 9.77 -6.07
CA MET A 34 5.32 9.64 -7.04
C MET A 34 5.25 10.72 -8.13
N GLU A 35 4.04 11.16 -8.47
CA GLU A 35 3.77 12.20 -9.47
C GLU A 35 3.83 13.63 -8.88
N ASP A 36 3.85 13.77 -7.55
CA ASP A 36 3.99 15.05 -6.86
C ASP A 36 5.47 15.48 -6.78
N ASP A 37 5.84 16.49 -7.58
CA ASP A 37 7.18 17.08 -7.63
C ASP A 37 7.62 17.73 -6.30
N ASN A 38 6.68 18.02 -5.38
CA ASN A 38 6.96 18.56 -4.05
C ASN A 38 6.88 17.51 -2.94
N ALA A 39 6.65 16.23 -3.27
CA ALA A 39 6.58 15.18 -2.26
C ALA A 39 7.93 15.06 -1.51
N PRO A 40 7.93 15.01 -0.16
CA PRO A 40 9.15 14.82 0.60
C PRO A 40 9.79 13.49 0.21
N LYS A 41 11.01 13.54 -0.33
CA LYS A 41 11.75 12.34 -0.75
C LYS A 41 11.81 11.34 0.40
N SER A 42 11.46 10.09 0.09
CA SER A 42 11.56 8.97 1.03
C SER A 42 12.95 8.94 1.67
N SER A 43 13.02 8.76 2.99
CA SER A 43 14.29 8.59 3.70
C SER A 43 15.08 7.38 3.18
N LEU A 44 14.40 6.37 2.63
CA LEU A 44 15.01 5.20 1.99
C LEU A 44 15.63 5.54 0.63
N ALA A 45 15.10 6.53 -0.09
CA ALA A 45 15.67 7.04 -1.34
C ALA A 45 16.81 8.04 -1.10
N LYS A 46 17.04 8.44 0.16
CA LYS A 46 18.14 9.31 0.57
C LYS A 46 19.47 8.55 0.68
N ASP A 47 19.41 7.22 0.81
CA ASP A 47 20.56 6.33 0.86
C ASP A 47 20.98 5.86 -0.55
N GLY A 48 21.39 6.82 -1.39
CA GLY A 48 22.34 6.52 -2.47
C GLY A 48 23.74 6.30 -1.86
N PRO A 49 24.63 5.49 -2.48
CA PRO A 49 25.93 5.17 -1.89
C PRO A 49 26.68 6.46 -1.57
N SER A 50 27.11 6.65 -0.33
CA SER A 50 27.98 7.76 0.06
C SER A 50 29.39 7.51 -0.48
N HIS A 51 29.57 7.64 -1.79
CA HIS A 51 30.88 7.59 -2.43
C HIS A 51 31.60 8.92 -2.19
N ARG A 52 32.07 9.12 -0.95
CA ARG A 52 33.20 10.00 -0.70
C ARG A 52 34.45 9.14 -0.83
N ARG A 53 35.10 9.19 -1.99
CA ARG A 53 36.51 8.78 -2.07
C ARG A 53 37.26 9.73 -1.14
N ALA A 54 37.95 9.18 -0.14
CA ALA A 54 38.99 9.89 0.57
C ALA A 54 40.19 9.94 -0.38
N ASP A 55 40.46 11.14 -0.89
CA ASP A 55 41.75 11.55 -1.42
C ASP A 55 42.82 11.62 -0.32
#